data_AF-A0A3Q9RNQ2-F1
#
_entry.id   AF-A0A3Q9RNQ2-F1
#
_cell.length_a   1.000
_cell.length_b   1.000
_cell.length_c   1.000
_cell.angle_alpha   90.00
_cell.angle_beta   90.00
_cell.angle_gamma   90.00
#
_symmetry.space_group_name_H-M   'P 1'
#
loop_
_entity.id
_entity.type
_entity.pdbx_description
1 polymer ?
#
loop_
_entity_poly.entity_id
_entity_poly.type
_entity_poly.pdbx_seq_one_letter_code
_entity_poly.pdbx_strand_id
1 'polypeptide(L)'
;MPTFSNLKDLEKYMNQQAKKAMSKGKNVKRAVVDEMIEKIDKNIYPKYDPKMYTRQTTDGGLTDPENFAMDETAEGVSIYSTREATDRSGQDVYALEIIEGHKEYSIEDTYGYGYEKPRHAVEPTREALRNSNKLTNAMKDDLKSVGLNIK
;
A
#
# COMPACT_ATOMS: atom_id res chain seq x y z
N MET A 1 -18.32 25.95 -15.99
CA MET A 1 -17.59 25.67 -14.73
C MET A 1 -18.58 25.82 -13.57
N PRO A 2 -18.48 25.02 -12.50
CA PRO A 2 -19.30 25.22 -11.32
C PRO A 2 -19.05 26.61 -10.70
N THR A 3 -20.12 27.20 -10.16
CA THR A 3 -20.09 28.46 -9.42
C THR A 3 -20.27 28.16 -7.94
N PHE A 4 -19.53 28.85 -7.06
CA PHE A 4 -19.55 28.59 -5.62
C PHE A 4 -20.01 29.83 -4.86
N SER A 5 -20.90 29.63 -3.89
CA SER A 5 -21.48 30.72 -3.10
C SER A 5 -20.56 31.16 -1.95
N ASN A 6 -19.65 30.29 -1.51
CA ASN A 6 -18.69 30.55 -0.46
C ASN A 6 -17.49 29.59 -0.55
N LEU A 7 -16.46 29.84 0.26
CA LEU A 7 -15.25 29.01 0.31
C LEU A 7 -15.49 27.57 0.79
N LYS A 8 -16.50 27.33 1.63
CA LYS A 8 -16.82 25.97 2.10
C LYS A 8 -17.40 25.12 0.97
N ASP A 9 -18.20 25.71 0.09
CA ASP A 9 -18.74 25.02 -1.09
C ASP A 9 -17.62 24.66 -2.07
N LEU A 10 -16.65 25.57 -2.25
CA LEU A 10 -15.45 25.31 -3.03
C LEU A 10 -14.61 24.17 -2.42
N GLU A 11 -14.33 24.22 -1.12
CA GLU A 11 -13.57 23.19 -0.40
C GLU A 11 -14.24 21.82 -0.53
N LYS A 12 -15.56 21.75 -0.32
CA LYS A 12 -16.33 20.52 -0.48
C LYS A 12 -16.24 19.97 -1.91
N TYR A 13 -16.37 20.83 -2.91
CA TYR A 13 -16.23 20.44 -4.31
C TYR A 13 -14.81 19.91 -4.60
N MET A 14 -13.78 20.62 -4.14
CA MET A 14 -12.39 20.21 -4.34
C MET A 14 -12.09 18.86 -3.69
N ASN A 15 -12.57 18.63 -2.47
CA ASN A 15 -12.44 17.33 -1.77
C ASN A 15 -13.16 16.20 -2.53
N GLN A 16 -14.34 16.47 -3.09
CA GLN A 16 -15.06 15.48 -3.92
C GLN A 16 -14.30 15.16 -5.21
N GLN A 17 -13.76 16.17 -5.90
CA GLN A 17 -12.96 15.93 -7.10
C GLN A 17 -11.66 15.19 -6.78
N ALA A 18 -11.03 15.51 -5.64
CA ALA A 18 -9.84 14.82 -5.17
C ALA A 18 -10.11 13.33 -4.92
N LYS A 19 -11.18 12.99 -4.16
CA LYS A 19 -11.57 11.60 -3.92
C LYS A 19 -11.86 10.86 -5.22
N LYS A 20 -12.67 11.48 -6.11
CA LYS A 20 -12.99 10.91 -7.42
C LYS A 20 -11.75 10.68 -8.29
N ALA A 21 -10.79 11.60 -8.25
CA ALA A 21 -9.53 11.48 -8.98
C ALA A 21 -8.68 10.33 -8.44
N MET A 22 -8.55 10.18 -7.11
CA MET A 22 -7.85 9.05 -6.51
C MET A 22 -8.48 7.71 -6.88
N SER A 23 -9.81 7.61 -6.86
CA SER A 23 -10.52 6.37 -7.19
C SER A 23 -10.45 5.98 -8.67
N LYS A 24 -10.56 6.97 -9.58
CA LYS A 24 -10.57 6.72 -11.03
C LYS A 24 -9.17 6.71 -11.64
N GLY A 25 -8.27 7.44 -11.01
CA GLY A 25 -6.87 7.52 -11.36
C GLY A 25 -6.15 6.24 -10.98
N LYS A 26 -4.89 6.18 -11.39
CA LYS A 26 -4.01 5.02 -11.11
C LYS A 26 -2.67 5.45 -10.53
N ASN A 27 -2.36 6.74 -10.56
CA ASN A 27 -1.03 7.22 -10.22
C ASN A 27 -0.81 7.17 -8.71
N VAL A 28 -1.82 7.51 -7.90
CA VAL A 28 -1.74 7.37 -6.44
C VAL A 28 -1.58 5.91 -6.05
N LYS A 29 -2.39 4.99 -6.61
CA LYS A 29 -2.23 3.54 -6.39
C LYS A 29 -0.81 3.09 -6.73
N ARG A 30 -0.34 3.42 -7.93
CA ARG A 30 1.00 3.04 -8.40
C ARG A 30 2.09 3.58 -7.48
N ALA A 31 2.02 4.85 -7.07
CA ALA A 31 3.02 5.44 -6.19
C ALA A 31 3.13 4.73 -4.84
N VAL A 32 1.99 4.29 -4.27
CA VAL A 32 1.97 3.51 -3.02
C VAL A 32 2.52 2.10 -3.25
N VAL A 33 2.09 1.42 -4.31
CA VAL A 33 2.53 0.05 -4.63
C VAL A 33 4.02 0.00 -4.92
N ASP A 34 4.54 0.93 -5.73
CA ASP A 34 5.98 1.00 -6.06
C ASP A 34 6.84 1.21 -4.80
N GLU A 35 6.41 2.10 -3.89
CA GLU A 35 7.13 2.30 -2.63
C GLU A 35 7.05 1.08 -1.72
N MET A 36 5.87 0.45 -1.64
CA MET A 36 5.69 -0.76 -0.85
C MET A 36 6.58 -1.90 -1.34
N ILE A 37 6.64 -2.14 -2.67
CA ILE A 37 7.52 -3.12 -3.29
C ILE A 37 8.97 -2.85 -2.91
N GLU A 38 9.42 -1.59 -2.99
CA GLU A 38 10.77 -1.19 -2.59
C GLU A 38 11.06 -1.52 -1.11
N LYS A 39 10.10 -1.29 -0.21
CA LYS A 39 10.28 -1.62 1.22
C LYS A 39 10.22 -3.11 1.50
N ILE A 40 9.40 -3.87 0.78
CA ILE A 40 9.36 -5.34 0.87
C ILE A 40 10.72 -5.92 0.43
N ASP A 41 11.24 -5.46 -0.71
CA ASP A 41 12.54 -5.88 -1.24
C ASP A 41 13.69 -5.53 -0.30
N LYS A 42 13.60 -4.39 0.40
CA LYS A 42 14.65 -3.96 1.33
C LYS A 42 14.57 -4.63 2.71
N ASN A 43 13.36 -4.83 3.23
CA ASN A 43 13.16 -5.17 4.64
C ASN A 43 12.77 -6.64 4.86
N ILE A 44 12.10 -7.27 3.89
CA ILE A 44 11.54 -8.63 4.05
C ILE A 44 12.43 -9.66 3.38
N TYR A 45 12.75 -9.47 2.10
CA TYR A 45 13.49 -10.47 1.32
C TYR A 45 14.93 -10.72 1.78
N PRO A 46 15.74 -9.71 2.16
CA PRO A 46 17.12 -9.92 2.58
C PRO A 46 17.27 -10.63 3.92
N LYS A 47 16.20 -10.64 4.74
CA LYS A 47 16.18 -11.27 6.07
C LYS A 47 15.91 -12.77 6.03
N TYR A 48 15.76 -13.33 4.84
CA TYR A 48 15.40 -14.72 4.63
C TYR A 48 16.22 -15.27 3.46
N ASP A 49 16.69 -16.51 3.57
CA ASP A 49 17.27 -17.24 2.45
C ASP A 49 16.64 -18.64 2.44
N PRO A 50 15.65 -18.89 1.55
CA PRO A 50 14.91 -20.14 1.58
C PRO A 50 15.79 -21.31 1.15
N LYS A 51 15.94 -22.29 2.03
CA LYS A 51 16.70 -23.52 1.74
C LYS A 51 15.97 -24.51 0.82
N MET A 52 14.65 -24.38 0.66
CA MET A 52 13.81 -25.40 -0.01
C MET A 52 12.91 -24.91 -1.16
N TYR A 53 12.75 -23.60 -1.40
CA TYR A 53 11.86 -23.14 -2.47
C TYR A 53 12.31 -21.84 -3.15
N THR A 54 11.97 -21.73 -4.43
CA THR A 54 12.14 -20.50 -5.22
C THR A 54 11.08 -19.48 -4.83
N ARG A 55 11.51 -18.24 -4.58
CA ARG A 55 10.60 -17.15 -4.24
C ARG A 55 9.76 -16.77 -5.45
N GLN A 56 8.46 -16.60 -5.23
CA GLN A 56 7.51 -16.10 -6.22
C GLN A 56 7.77 -14.64 -6.60
N THR A 57 8.21 -13.78 -5.66
CA THR A 57 8.53 -12.36 -5.90
C THR A 57 7.44 -11.64 -6.69
N THR A 58 7.71 -11.29 -7.96
CA THR A 58 6.79 -10.61 -8.89
C THR A 58 5.82 -11.55 -9.61
N ASP A 59 5.85 -12.85 -9.33
CA ASP A 59 4.98 -13.88 -9.93
C ASP A 59 4.18 -14.59 -8.82
N GLY A 60 3.14 -13.91 -8.32
CA GLY A 60 2.27 -14.37 -7.23
C GLY A 60 2.80 -14.12 -5.81
N GLY A 61 3.91 -13.39 -5.66
CA GLY A 61 4.54 -13.09 -4.37
C GLY A 61 4.15 -11.71 -3.79
N LEU A 62 4.81 -11.33 -2.69
CA LEU A 62 4.56 -10.05 -2.00
C LEU A 62 4.91 -8.81 -2.83
N THR A 63 5.77 -8.94 -3.83
CA THR A 63 6.15 -7.85 -4.74
C THR A 63 5.45 -7.91 -6.08
N ASP A 64 4.51 -8.83 -6.26
CA ASP A 64 3.64 -8.85 -7.43
C ASP A 64 2.61 -7.71 -7.35
N PRO A 65 2.61 -6.76 -8.30
CA PRO A 65 1.64 -5.66 -8.34
C PRO A 65 0.17 -6.12 -8.41
N GLU A 66 -0.10 -7.32 -8.95
CA GLU A 66 -1.45 -7.89 -9.04
C GLU A 66 -1.99 -8.31 -7.66
N ASN A 67 -1.11 -8.50 -6.68
CA ASN A 67 -1.47 -8.77 -5.29
C ASN A 67 -1.77 -7.48 -4.50
N PHE A 68 -2.03 -6.34 -5.15
CA PHE A 68 -2.43 -5.10 -4.47
C PHE A 68 -3.82 -4.64 -4.90
N ALA A 69 -4.73 -4.58 -3.93
CA ALA A 69 -6.08 -4.05 -4.11
C ALA A 69 -6.18 -2.59 -3.64
N MET A 70 -7.29 -1.95 -4.03
CA MET A 70 -7.63 -0.60 -3.62
C MET A 70 -9.13 -0.52 -3.35
N ASP A 71 -9.50 -0.03 -2.17
CA ASP A 71 -10.87 0.20 -1.77
C ASP A 71 -11.13 1.69 -1.54
N GLU A 72 -12.33 2.16 -1.88
CA GLU A 72 -12.77 3.51 -1.53
C GLU A 72 -13.10 3.59 -0.04
N THR A 73 -12.75 4.71 0.59
CA THR A 73 -13.05 5.00 1.99
C THR A 73 -13.69 6.36 2.14
N ALA A 74 -14.26 6.64 3.32
CA ALA A 74 -14.78 7.97 3.63
C ALA A 74 -13.73 9.08 3.45
N GLU A 75 -12.43 8.77 3.63
CA GLU A 75 -11.33 9.73 3.55
C GLU A 75 -10.56 9.71 2.23
N GLY A 76 -10.84 8.77 1.32
CA GLY A 76 -10.11 8.63 0.06
C GLY A 76 -10.05 7.19 -0.39
N VAL A 77 -8.85 6.61 -0.44
CA VAL A 77 -8.61 5.22 -0.84
C VAL A 77 -7.73 4.50 0.18
N SER A 78 -7.98 3.22 0.38
CA SER A 78 -7.12 2.28 1.11
C SER A 78 -6.44 1.37 0.10
N ILE A 79 -5.15 1.11 0.25
CA ILE A 79 -4.37 0.24 -0.63
C ILE A 79 -3.68 -0.80 0.25
N TYR A 80 -3.84 -2.08 -0.10
CA TYR A 80 -3.37 -3.20 0.72
C TYR A 80 -2.98 -4.39 -0.15
N SER A 81 -2.13 -5.26 0.41
CA SER A 81 -1.77 -6.53 -0.23
C SER A 81 -2.88 -7.55 -0.03
N THR A 82 -3.31 -8.20 -1.11
CA THR A 82 -4.26 -9.32 -1.12
C THR A 82 -3.58 -10.68 -1.09
N ARG A 83 -2.25 -10.75 -1.10
CA ARG A 83 -1.55 -12.03 -0.99
C ARG A 83 -1.89 -12.69 0.36
N GLU A 84 -2.65 -13.77 0.30
CA GLU A 84 -3.01 -14.57 1.47
C GLU A 84 -1.86 -15.46 1.92
N ALA A 85 -1.92 -15.97 3.13
CA ALA A 85 -1.09 -17.03 3.68
C ALA A 85 -1.88 -17.71 4.79
N THR A 86 -1.56 -18.98 5.05
CA THR A 86 -2.18 -19.69 6.15
C THR A 86 -1.42 -19.42 7.45
N ASP A 87 -2.12 -18.97 8.48
CA ASP A 87 -1.56 -18.74 9.80
C ASP A 87 -1.30 -20.05 10.56
N ARG A 88 -0.81 -19.96 11.81
CA ARG A 88 -0.56 -21.14 12.65
C ARG A 88 -1.85 -21.91 13.02
N SER A 89 -2.99 -21.25 12.99
CA SER A 89 -4.31 -21.82 13.30
C SER A 89 -4.97 -22.49 12.08
N GLY A 90 -4.34 -22.41 10.91
CA GLY A 90 -4.92 -22.93 9.67
C GLY A 90 -5.89 -21.97 8.98
N GLN A 91 -5.91 -20.69 9.38
CA GLN A 91 -6.77 -19.67 8.80
C GLN A 91 -6.05 -18.89 7.72
N ASP A 92 -6.76 -18.56 6.64
CA ASP A 92 -6.24 -17.69 5.60
C ASP A 92 -6.27 -16.24 6.08
N VAL A 93 -5.10 -15.60 6.05
CA VAL A 93 -4.87 -14.21 6.45
C VAL A 93 -3.97 -13.53 5.43
N TYR A 94 -3.95 -12.20 5.38
CA TYR A 94 -2.99 -11.54 4.50
C TYR A 94 -1.55 -11.76 4.98
N ALA A 95 -0.68 -12.19 4.07
CA ALA A 95 0.70 -12.56 4.39
C ALA A 95 1.49 -11.41 5.05
N LEU A 96 1.20 -10.15 4.69
CA LEU A 96 1.82 -8.99 5.33
C LEU A 96 1.46 -8.87 6.81
N GLU A 97 0.25 -9.25 7.25
CA GLU A 97 -0.16 -9.20 8.66
C GLU A 97 0.72 -10.11 9.54
N ILE A 98 1.02 -11.31 9.04
CA ILE A 98 1.96 -12.24 9.70
C ILE A 98 3.36 -11.63 9.73
N ILE A 99 3.84 -11.11 8.59
CA ILE A 99 5.21 -10.65 8.42
C ILE A 99 5.49 -9.38 9.24
N GLU A 100 4.52 -8.49 9.36
CA GLU A 100 4.57 -7.29 10.21
C GLU A 100 4.54 -7.63 11.71
N GLY A 101 4.30 -8.89 12.07
CA GLY A 101 4.34 -9.35 13.44
C GLY A 101 3.12 -8.96 14.26
N HIS A 102 1.94 -8.89 13.62
CA HIS A 102 0.70 -8.67 14.35
C HIS A 102 0.50 -9.84 15.32
N LYS A 103 0.37 -9.53 16.63
CA LYS A 103 0.48 -10.51 17.73
C LYS A 103 -0.45 -11.71 17.59
N GLU A 104 -1.60 -11.50 16.97
CA GLU A 104 -2.64 -12.50 16.71
C GLU A 104 -2.18 -13.59 15.74
N TYR A 105 -1.23 -13.26 14.85
CA TYR A 105 -0.70 -14.13 13.80
C TYR A 105 0.80 -14.39 13.94
N SER A 106 1.39 -13.93 15.05
CA SER A 106 2.85 -13.97 15.24
C SER A 106 3.33 -15.41 15.36
N ILE A 107 4.35 -15.70 14.57
CA ILE A 107 5.18 -16.89 14.74
C ILE A 107 6.03 -16.59 15.99
N GLU A 108 5.81 -17.28 17.11
CA GLU A 108 6.72 -17.15 18.26
C GLU A 108 8.18 -17.33 17.78
N ASP A 109 9.10 -16.51 18.30
CA ASP A 109 10.56 -16.60 18.01
C ASP A 109 11.11 -17.90 18.61
N THR A 110 10.82 -19.00 17.91
CA THR A 110 10.95 -20.37 18.44
C THR A 110 12.34 -20.91 18.15
N TYR A 111 12.95 -20.50 17.03
CA TYR A 111 14.23 -21.01 16.57
C TYR A 111 15.29 -19.91 16.37
N GLY A 112 14.95 -18.63 16.61
CA GLY A 112 15.90 -17.52 16.55
C GLY A 112 16.25 -17.07 15.13
N TYR A 113 15.54 -17.55 14.12
CA TYR A 113 15.84 -17.19 12.73
C TYR A 113 15.37 -15.77 12.41
N GLY A 114 16.13 -15.04 11.60
CA GLY A 114 15.82 -13.66 11.23
C GLY A 114 14.46 -13.46 10.55
N TYR A 115 13.89 -14.50 9.95
CA TYR A 115 12.56 -14.47 9.33
C TYR A 115 11.39 -14.67 10.31
N GLU A 116 11.67 -15.15 11.53
CA GLU A 116 10.69 -15.34 12.61
C GLU A 116 10.40 -14.02 13.34
N LYS A 117 11.27 -13.02 13.13
CA LYS A 117 11.09 -11.68 13.67
C LYS A 117 10.19 -10.85 12.75
N PRO A 118 9.43 -9.90 13.30
CA PRO A 118 8.68 -8.94 12.50
C PRO A 118 9.58 -8.20 11.49
N ARG A 119 9.11 -8.08 10.26
CA ARG A 119 9.83 -7.44 9.14
C ARG A 119 8.94 -6.35 8.56
N HIS A 120 9.10 -5.15 9.11
CA HIS A 120 8.24 -4.02 8.79
C HIS A 120 8.52 -3.45 7.40
N ALA A 121 7.48 -3.35 6.58
CA ALA A 121 7.44 -2.68 5.28
C ALA A 121 6.36 -1.59 5.24
N VAL A 122 5.24 -1.75 5.97
CA VAL A 122 4.11 -0.81 5.97
C VAL A 122 4.50 0.56 6.54
N GLU A 123 5.01 0.64 7.77
CA GLU A 123 5.36 1.94 8.37
C GLU A 123 6.51 2.64 7.61
N PRO A 124 7.61 1.94 7.24
CA PRO A 124 8.64 2.54 6.38
C PRO A 124 8.11 3.06 5.04
N THR A 125 7.08 2.42 4.46
CA THR A 125 6.40 2.90 3.26
C THR A 125 5.66 4.20 3.55
N ARG A 126 4.89 4.25 4.64
CA ARG A 126 4.15 5.46 5.06
C ARG A 126 5.10 6.63 5.30
N GLU A 127 6.21 6.40 5.99
CA GLU A 127 7.23 7.43 6.24
C GLU A 127 7.86 7.93 4.95
N ALA A 128 8.25 7.04 4.05
CA ALA A 128 8.87 7.43 2.78
C ALA A 128 7.90 8.22 1.87
N LEU A 129 6.63 7.84 1.83
CA LEU A 129 5.60 8.57 1.10
C LEU A 129 5.33 9.95 1.72
N ARG A 130 5.25 10.05 3.05
CA ARG A 130 5.05 11.33 3.78
C ARG A 130 6.23 12.28 3.59
N ASN A 131 7.44 11.75 3.57
CA ASN A 131 8.67 12.54 3.46
C ASN A 131 9.09 12.81 2.00
N SER A 132 8.24 12.46 1.03
CA SER A 132 8.50 12.69 -0.39
C SER A 132 7.34 13.43 -1.06
N ASN A 133 7.58 13.93 -2.27
CA ASN A 133 6.54 14.53 -3.10
C ASN A 133 5.79 13.50 -3.98
N LYS A 134 5.99 12.19 -3.76
CA LYS A 134 5.45 11.13 -4.63
C LYS A 134 3.92 11.17 -4.70
N LEU A 135 3.25 11.22 -3.54
CA LEU A 135 1.78 11.27 -3.49
C LEU A 135 1.22 12.58 -4.05
N THR A 136 1.85 13.72 -3.76
CA THR A 136 1.44 15.02 -4.31
C THR A 136 1.51 15.04 -5.83
N ASN A 137 2.62 14.55 -6.40
CA ASN A 137 2.80 14.50 -7.85
C ASN A 137 1.82 13.52 -8.50
N ALA A 138 1.68 12.32 -7.93
CA ALA A 138 0.72 11.33 -8.38
C ALA A 138 -0.72 11.87 -8.35
N MET A 139 -1.06 12.62 -7.30
CA MET A 139 -2.38 13.22 -7.17
C MET A 139 -2.63 14.32 -8.20
N LYS A 140 -1.62 15.15 -8.51
CA LYS A 140 -1.70 16.12 -9.62
C LYS A 140 -2.00 15.42 -10.95
N ASP A 141 -1.38 14.26 -11.19
CA ASP A 141 -1.62 13.49 -12.41
C ASP A 141 -3.01 12.84 -12.43
N ASP A 142 -3.48 12.31 -11.29
CA ASP A 142 -4.84 11.78 -11.17
C ASP A 142 -5.91 12.88 -11.30
N LEU A 143 -5.66 14.10 -10.81
CA LEU A 143 -6.58 15.24 -10.98
C LEU A 143 -6.78 15.63 -12.44
N LYS A 144 -5.77 15.44 -13.30
CA LYS A 144 -5.92 15.64 -14.76
C LYS A 144 -6.98 14.69 -15.35
N SER A 145 -7.12 13.48 -14.80
CA SER A 145 -8.12 12.49 -15.26
C SER A 145 -9.57 12.96 -15.04
N VAL A 146 -9.80 13.88 -14.09
CA VAL A 146 -11.10 14.49 -13.83
C VAL A 146 -11.22 15.91 -14.41
N GLY A 147 -10.29 16.29 -15.29
CA GLY A 147 -10.31 17.59 -15.98
C GLY A 147 -9.77 18.77 -15.15
N LEU A 148 -9.10 18.50 -14.03
CA LEU A 148 -8.46 19.52 -13.20
C LEU A 148 -6.96 19.56 -13.48
N ASN A 149 -6.51 20.65 -14.11
CA ASN A 149 -5.09 20.85 -14.39
C ASN A 149 -4.48 21.84 -13.37
N ILE A 150 -3.90 21.29 -12.31
CA ILE A 150 -3.25 22.06 -11.25
C ILE A 150 -1.77 22.27 -11.62
N LYS A 151 -1.29 23.51 -11.54
CA LYS A 151 0.14 23.85 -11.74
C LYS A 151 0.96 23.42 -10.52
#